data_AF-A0A5N6X7C7-F1
#
_entry.id   AF-A0A5N6X7C7-F1
#
_cell.length_a   1.000
_cell.length_b   1.000
_cell.length_c   1.000
_cell.angle_alpha   90.00
_cell.angle_beta   90.00
_cell.angle_gamma   90.00
#
_symmetry.space_group_name_H-M   'P 1'
#
loop_
_entity.id
_entity.type
_entity.pdbx_description
1 polymer ?
#
loop_
_entity_poly.entity_id
_entity_poly.type
_entity_poly.pdbx_seq_one_letter_code
_entity_poly.pdbx_strand_id
1 'polypeptide(L)'
;MSKSYIVSIRFEVPPEDEVDLGRDPGTKEGPLIDLIRDAVEREGLTVDDGEYLPNIDAFPPHFLIGVNINATIDAERLKNNVQELWAIKALETNEPDIPVDITVNYLDD
;
A
#
# COMPACT_ATOMS: atom_id res chain seq x y z
N MET A 1 2.45 21.14 3.93
CA MET A 1 3.49 20.82 2.95
C MET A 1 3.28 19.36 2.60
N SER A 2 3.32 19.03 1.31
CA SER A 2 3.23 17.65 0.91
C SER A 2 4.47 16.86 1.34
N LYS A 3 4.28 15.57 1.62
CA LYS A 3 5.35 14.65 2.01
C LYS A 3 5.22 13.34 1.25
N SER A 4 6.36 12.80 0.85
CA SER A 4 6.45 11.54 0.13
C SER A 4 6.72 10.39 1.09
N TYR A 5 6.10 9.25 0.81
CA TYR A 5 6.18 8.03 1.61
C TYR A 5 6.41 6.84 0.68
N ILE A 6 7.16 5.85 1.14
CA ILE A 6 7.18 4.52 0.57
C ILE A 6 6.33 3.62 1.46
N VAL A 7 5.27 3.05 0.89
CA VAL A 7 4.51 1.96 1.49
C VAL A 7 4.99 0.65 0.88
N SER A 8 5.49 -0.23 1.71
CA SER A 8 5.94 -1.57 1.34
C SER A 8 4.94 -2.58 1.86
N ILE A 9 4.37 -3.38 0.96
CA ILE A 9 3.42 -4.45 1.29
C ILE A 9 4.04 -5.76 0.83
N ARG A 10 4.36 -6.65 1.76
CA ARG A 10 4.92 -7.97 1.47
C ARG A 10 3.98 -9.05 1.92
N PHE A 11 3.70 -10.00 1.05
CA PHE A 11 2.91 -11.17 1.36
C PHE A 11 3.74 -12.12 2.23
N GLU A 12 3.21 -12.58 3.35
CA GLU A 12 3.90 -13.57 4.20
C GLU A 12 3.72 -15.00 3.66
N VAL A 13 2.62 -15.24 2.97
CA VAL A 13 2.30 -16.51 2.30
C VAL A 13 2.02 -16.26 0.82
N PRO A 14 2.30 -17.24 -0.05
CA PRO A 14 1.84 -17.17 -1.44
C PRO A 14 0.32 -17.00 -1.46
N PRO A 15 -0.23 -16.06 -2.23
CA PRO A 15 -1.66 -16.08 -2.48
C PRO A 15 -2.03 -17.38 -3.21
N GLU A 16 -3.19 -17.96 -2.87
CA GLU A 16 -3.67 -19.20 -3.49
C GLU A 16 -4.06 -19.01 -4.96
N ASP A 17 -4.41 -17.77 -5.33
CA ASP A 17 -4.66 -17.33 -6.70
C ASP A 17 -3.57 -16.34 -7.16
N GLU A 18 -3.28 -16.31 -8.47
CA GLU A 18 -2.53 -15.22 -9.10
C GLU A 18 -3.38 -13.95 -9.02
N VAL A 19 -3.43 -13.31 -7.85
CA VAL A 19 -4.20 -12.09 -7.67
C VAL A 19 -3.54 -11.02 -8.53
N ASP A 20 -4.34 -10.38 -9.37
CA ASP A 20 -4.05 -9.28 -10.31
C ASP A 20 -3.54 -7.99 -9.60
N LEU A 21 -3.03 -8.12 -8.36
CA LEU A 21 -2.33 -7.11 -7.57
C LEU A 21 -0.92 -6.87 -8.11
N GLY A 22 -0.39 -7.83 -8.89
CA GLY A 22 0.88 -7.78 -9.62
C GLY A 22 0.89 -6.89 -10.86
N ARG A 23 0.13 -5.78 -10.91
CA ARG A 23 0.20 -4.85 -12.05
C ARG A 23 1.62 -4.34 -12.22
N ASP A 24 2.06 -4.27 -13.48
CA ASP A 24 3.42 -3.91 -13.89
C ASP A 24 4.00 -2.74 -13.07
N PRO A 25 5.27 -2.86 -12.61
CA PRO A 25 5.97 -1.76 -11.97
C PRO A 25 6.00 -0.53 -12.91
N GLY A 26 5.66 0.64 -12.38
CA GLY A 26 5.52 1.88 -13.17
C GLY A 26 4.09 2.27 -13.56
N THR A 27 3.07 1.55 -13.10
CA THR A 27 1.68 1.97 -13.25
C THR A 27 1.31 3.03 -12.20
N LYS A 28 0.63 4.10 -12.61
CA LYS A 28 0.14 5.19 -11.72
C LYS A 28 -1.19 4.90 -11.01
N GLU A 29 -1.73 3.70 -11.23
CA GLU A 29 -3.07 3.29 -10.78
C GLU A 29 -3.07 1.80 -10.42
N GLY A 30 -3.76 1.43 -9.35
CA GLY A 30 -3.97 0.02 -9.01
C GLY A 30 -4.52 -0.19 -7.60
N PRO A 31 -4.95 -1.43 -7.31
CA PRO A 31 -5.73 -1.75 -6.11
C PRO A 31 -5.01 -1.43 -4.79
N LEU A 32 -3.67 -1.55 -4.75
CA LEU A 32 -2.89 -1.21 -3.55
C LEU A 32 -2.69 0.31 -3.40
N ILE A 33 -2.59 1.06 -4.50
CA ILE A 33 -2.55 2.53 -4.45
C ILE A 33 -3.89 3.06 -3.95
N ASP A 34 -5.01 2.49 -4.43
CA ASP A 34 -6.35 2.86 -4.00
C ASP A 34 -6.59 2.53 -2.52
N LEU A 35 -6.09 1.37 -2.05
CA LEU A 35 -6.09 1.04 -0.62
C LEU A 35 -5.36 2.11 0.23
N ILE A 36 -4.19 2.58 -0.23
CA ILE A 36 -3.44 3.61 0.48
C ILE A 36 -4.19 4.95 0.42
N ARG A 37 -4.81 5.30 -0.71
CA ARG A 37 -5.67 6.48 -0.83
C ARG A 37 -6.81 6.44 0.18
N ASP A 38 -7.55 5.34 0.24
CA ASP A 38 -8.62 5.13 1.22
C ASP A 38 -8.10 5.33 2.67
N ALA A 39 -6.89 4.85 2.96
CA ALA A 39 -6.27 4.96 4.28
C ALA A 39 -5.90 6.39 4.67
N VAL A 40 -5.44 7.17 3.69
CA VAL A 40 -5.08 8.57 3.84
C VAL A 40 -6.33 9.45 3.94
N GLU A 41 -7.36 9.15 3.14
CA GLU A 41 -8.63 9.88 3.16
C GLU A 41 -9.40 9.74 4.47
N ARG A 42 -9.27 8.60 5.17
CA ARG A 42 -9.81 8.41 6.54
C ARG A 42 -9.27 9.43 7.55
N GLU A 43 -8.10 10.00 7.30
CA GLU A 43 -7.47 11.03 8.12
C GLU A 43 -7.82 12.45 7.66
N GLY A 44 -8.68 12.60 6.65
CA GLY A 44 -9.00 13.88 6.03
C GLY A 44 -7.87 14.45 5.18
N LEU A 45 -6.94 13.60 4.73
CA LEU A 45 -5.81 13.95 3.87
C LEU A 45 -6.03 13.45 2.44
N THR A 46 -5.22 13.91 1.49
CA THR A 46 -5.29 13.44 0.10
C THR A 46 -3.92 12.99 -0.39
N VAL A 47 -3.92 11.94 -1.21
CA VAL A 47 -2.75 11.51 -1.98
C VAL A 47 -2.72 12.30 -3.28
N ASP A 48 -1.72 13.16 -3.45
CA ASP A 48 -1.52 14.00 -4.63
C ASP A 48 -0.97 13.20 -5.83
N ASP A 49 -0.10 12.22 -5.57
CA ASP A 49 0.45 11.30 -6.59
C ASP A 49 0.74 9.93 -5.98
N GLY A 50 0.68 8.87 -6.78
CA GLY A 50 0.92 7.51 -6.34
C GLY A 50 1.39 6.62 -7.49
N GLU A 51 2.45 5.85 -7.27
CA GLU A 51 3.01 4.95 -8.29
C GLU A 51 3.62 3.69 -7.69
N TYR A 52 3.57 2.59 -8.45
CA TYR A 52 4.36 1.40 -8.14
C TYR A 52 5.82 1.65 -8.48
N LEU A 53 6.68 1.57 -7.47
CA LEU A 53 8.13 1.66 -7.63
C LEU A 53 8.68 0.37 -8.26
N PRO A 54 9.91 0.42 -8.84
CA PRO A 54 10.56 -0.77 -9.38
C PRO A 54 10.58 -1.89 -8.35
N ASN A 55 9.89 -2.96 -8.67
CA ASN A 55 9.67 -4.03 -7.73
C ASN A 55 10.85 -5.01 -7.71
N ILE A 56 11.09 -5.64 -6.56
CA ILE A 56 11.97 -6.80 -6.49
C ILE A 56 11.13 -7.99 -6.93
N ASP A 57 11.56 -8.68 -7.98
CA ASP A 57 10.94 -9.92 -8.45
C ASP A 57 11.17 -11.02 -7.39
N ALA A 58 10.35 -11.00 -6.34
CA ALA A 58 10.47 -11.81 -5.15
C ALA A 58 9.18 -12.61 -4.91
N PHE A 59 9.35 -13.85 -4.43
CA PHE A 59 8.25 -14.73 -4.05
C PHE A 59 8.37 -15.08 -2.55
N PRO A 60 7.33 -14.85 -1.72
CA PRO A 60 6.03 -14.27 -2.07
C PRO A 60 6.13 -12.81 -2.55
N PRO A 61 5.11 -12.30 -3.27
CA PRO A 61 5.12 -10.95 -3.82
C PRO A 61 5.44 -9.90 -2.77
N HIS A 62 6.33 -8.98 -3.15
CA HIS A 62 6.63 -7.76 -2.42
C HIS A 62 6.19 -6.62 -3.31
N PHE A 63 5.59 -5.56 -2.78
CA PHE A 63 5.20 -4.36 -3.53
C PHE A 63 5.76 -3.13 -2.86
N LEU A 64 6.33 -2.24 -3.65
CA LEU A 64 6.82 -0.92 -3.21
C LEU A 64 5.98 0.15 -3.89
N ILE A 65 5.35 1.01 -3.09
CA ILE A 65 4.42 2.02 -3.59
C ILE A 65 4.88 3.38 -3.07
N GLY A 66 5.25 4.26 -3.97
CA GLY A 66 5.55 5.65 -3.65
C GLY A 66 4.26 6.46 -3.65
N VAL A 67 3.98 7.17 -2.55
CA VAL A 67 2.83 8.07 -2.46
C VAL A 67 3.25 9.45 -1.99
N ASN A 68 2.69 10.49 -2.59
CA ASN A 68 2.82 11.87 -2.18
C ASN A 68 1.53 12.30 -1.50
N ILE A 69 1.58 12.69 -0.23
CA ILE A 69 0.41 13.11 0.55
C ILE A 69 0.47 14.61 0.76
N ASN A 70 -0.66 15.31 0.64
CA ASN A 70 -0.76 16.77 0.74
C ASN A 70 -0.33 17.37 2.10
N ALA A 71 -0.16 16.53 3.11
CA ALA A 71 0.26 16.88 4.46
C ALA A 71 1.19 15.82 5.05
N THR A 72 1.80 16.15 6.19
CA THR A 72 2.58 15.20 6.97
C THR A 72 1.66 14.34 7.83
N ILE A 73 1.72 13.03 7.61
CA ILE A 73 1.21 11.99 8.50
C ILE A 73 2.39 11.25 9.16
N ASP A 74 2.17 10.78 10.39
CA ASP A 74 3.10 9.89 11.06
C ASP A 74 3.17 8.53 10.33
N ALA A 75 4.38 8.00 10.10
CA ALA A 75 4.55 6.78 9.32
C ALA A 75 3.95 5.54 10.01
N GLU A 76 4.02 5.45 11.34
CA GLU A 76 3.39 4.37 12.10
C GLU A 76 1.87 4.47 12.04
N ARG A 77 1.33 5.69 12.10
CA ARG A 77 -0.11 5.95 11.91
C ARG A 77 -0.58 5.57 10.52
N LEU A 78 0.13 5.97 9.46
CA LEU A 78 -0.20 5.57 8.10
C LEU A 78 -0.14 4.05 7.93
N LYS A 79 0.89 3.39 8.47
CA LYS A 79 0.99 1.93 8.50
C LYS A 79 -0.25 1.29 9.13
N ASN A 80 -0.64 1.75 10.33
CA ASN A 80 -1.78 1.19 11.05
C ASN A 80 -3.09 1.36 10.26
N ASN A 81 -3.29 2.51 9.61
CA ASN A 81 -4.48 2.75 8.80
C ASN A 81 -4.53 1.84 7.56
N VAL A 82 -3.40 1.63 6.89
CA VAL A 82 -3.30 0.72 5.73
C VAL A 82 -3.55 -0.73 6.18
N GLN A 83 -2.98 -1.14 7.32
CA GLN A 83 -3.19 -2.48 7.89
C GLN A 83 -4.67 -2.73 8.25
N GLU A 84 -5.32 -1.74 8.87
CA GLU A 84 -6.74 -1.85 9.22
C GLU A 84 -7.62 -1.98 7.98
N LEU A 85 -7.37 -1.17 6.95
CA LEU A 85 -8.11 -1.25 5.70
C LEU A 85 -7.86 -2.55 4.94
N TRP A 86 -6.65 -3.09 5.00
CA TRP A 86 -6.34 -4.41 4.46
C TRP A 86 -7.23 -5.48 5.10
N ALA A 87 -7.27 -5.51 6.43
CA ALA A 87 -8.10 -6.45 7.19
C ALA A 87 -9.60 -6.28 6.87
N ILE A 88 -10.08 -5.05 6.69
CA ILE A 88 -11.48 -4.79 6.30
C ILE A 88 -11.76 -5.33 4.90
N LYS A 89 -10.90 -5.05 3.91
CA LYS A 89 -11.12 -5.55 2.53
C LYS A 89 -11.04 -7.08 2.45
N ALA A 90 -10.18 -7.72 3.24
CA ALA A 90 -10.14 -9.19 3.34
C ALA A 90 -11.48 -9.75 3.86
N LEU A 91 -12.09 -9.10 4.87
CA LEU A 91 -13.40 -9.48 5.38
C LEU A 91 -14.54 -9.25 4.36
N GLU A 92 -14.47 -8.18 3.57
CA GLU A 92 -15.51 -7.84 2.57
C GLU A 92 -15.48 -8.75 1.34
N THR A 93 -14.29 -9.18 0.92
CA THR A 93 -14.10 -10.03 -0.26
C THR A 93 -14.33 -11.51 0.02
N ASN A 94 -14.49 -11.90 1.29
CA ASN A 94 -14.55 -13.28 1.75
C ASN A 94 -13.32 -14.09 1.28
N GLU A 95 -12.21 -13.40 1.01
CA GLU A 95 -10.91 -13.99 0.76
C GLU A 95 -10.29 -14.37 2.12
N PRO A 96 -9.48 -15.45 2.18
CA PRO A 96 -8.69 -15.71 3.38
C PRO A 96 -7.88 -14.46 3.73
N ASP A 97 -7.84 -14.11 5.02
CA ASP A 97 -6.97 -13.03 5.50
C ASP A 97 -5.53 -13.38 5.14
N ILE A 98 -5.04 -12.79 4.04
CA ILE A 98 -3.68 -13.02 3.58
C ILE A 98 -2.79 -12.18 4.50
N PRO A 99 -1.96 -12.83 5.34
CA PRO A 99 -1.04 -12.11 6.20
C PRO A 99 -0.07 -11.30 5.33
N VAL A 100 -0.01 -10.01 5.61
CA VAL A 100 0.89 -9.05 4.97
C VAL A 100 1.75 -8.34 6.01
N ASP A 101 3.02 -8.20 5.69
CA ASP A 101 3.93 -7.31 6.39
C ASP A 101 3.91 -5.95 5.69
N ILE A 102 3.35 -4.96 6.39
CA ILE A 102 3.26 -3.57 5.92
C ILE A 102 4.28 -2.71 6.66
N THR A 103 5.10 -2.01 5.89
CA THR A 103 6.01 -0.99 6.40
C THR A 103 5.83 0.32 5.65
N VAL A 104 5.98 1.44 6.36
CA VAL A 104 5.86 2.77 5.79
C VAL A 104 7.11 3.55 6.19
N ASN A 105 7.79 4.12 5.19
CA ASN A 105 8.99 4.93 5.40
C ASN A 105 8.81 6.30 4.77
N TYR A 106 9.40 7.33 5.37
CA TYR A 106 9.52 8.64 4.74
C TYR A 106 10.45 8.54 3.53
N LEU A 107 9.98 9.02 2.40
CA LEU A 107 10.83 9.32 1.26
C LEU A 107 11.32 10.76 1.44
N ASP A 108 12.28 10.95 2.35
CA ASP A 108 13.02 12.21 2.45
C ASP A 108 14.20 12.14 1.47
N ASP A 109 14.34 13.20 0.68
CA ASP A 109 15.39 13.45 -0.32
C ASP A 109 16.78 13.56 0.32
#